data_AF-A0AAU9Y6F3-F1
#
_entry.id   AF-A0AAU9Y6F3-F1
#
_cell.length_a   1.000
_cell.length_b   1.000
_cell.length_c   1.000
_cell.angle_alpha   90.00
_cell.angle_beta   90.00
_cell.angle_gamma   90.00
#
_symmetry.space_group_name_H-M   'P 1'
#
loop_
_entity.id
_entity.type
_entity.pdbx_description
1 polymer ?
#
loop_
_entity_poly.entity_id
_entity_poly.type
_entity_poly.pdbx_seq_one_letter_code
_entity_poly.pdbx_strand_id
1 'polypeptide(L)'
;MQDRFSGEDRHARHLLYLVPSIKVNNSQELSEAAKGMLFWENDLSFPKSLGNELRRWQTMWQSAEKELQNNLLLALGACDEDTFPNIHRLLLIACTLPISSAEAERSFSLMKRIKTCTRSTMSEERFSDLAVIAMHYPERFEVDEICEAFVKAHPRRLFQATLFD
;
A
#
# COMPACT_ATOMS: atom_id res chain seq x y z
N MET A 1 1.33 15.34 -20.58
CA MET A 1 1.08 14.50 -19.40
C MET A 1 1.10 13.07 -19.92
N GLN A 2 2.29 12.43 -19.92
CA GLN A 2 2.37 11.00 -20.24
C GLN A 2 1.49 10.24 -19.26
N ASP A 3 0.83 9.18 -19.73
CA ASP A 3 -0.05 8.38 -18.91
C ASP A 3 0.70 7.98 -17.63
N ARG A 4 0.10 8.29 -16.47
CA ARG A 4 0.78 8.17 -15.17
C ARG A 4 1.15 6.72 -14.87
N PHE A 5 0.46 5.78 -15.52
CA PHE A 5 0.77 4.37 -15.51
C PHE A 5 1.40 3.99 -16.85
N SER A 6 2.65 3.53 -16.83
CA SER A 6 3.35 3.13 -18.05
C SER A 6 2.68 1.87 -18.63
N GLY A 7 3.07 1.46 -19.84
CA GLY A 7 2.61 0.18 -20.39
C GLY A 7 2.96 -1.03 -19.51
N GLU A 8 3.94 -0.89 -18.60
CA GLU A 8 4.43 -1.92 -17.70
C GLU A 8 3.48 -2.16 -16.51
N ASP A 9 2.79 -1.13 -16.03
CA ASP A 9 1.81 -1.23 -14.94
C ASP A 9 0.58 -2.07 -15.33
N ARG A 10 0.36 -2.28 -16.63
CA ARG A 10 -0.65 -3.23 -17.14
C ARG A 10 -0.34 -4.67 -16.77
N HIS A 11 0.89 -5.02 -16.45
CA HIS A 11 1.23 -6.35 -15.94
C HIS A 11 0.84 -6.48 -14.47
N ALA A 12 1.03 -5.43 -13.67
CA ALA A 12 0.75 -5.41 -12.23
C ALA A 12 -0.73 -5.64 -11.90
N ARG A 13 -1.65 -5.17 -12.76
CA ARG A 13 -3.08 -5.44 -12.61
C ARG A 13 -3.40 -6.94 -12.60
N HIS A 14 -2.61 -7.76 -13.30
CA HIS A 14 -2.86 -9.20 -13.38
C HIS A 14 -2.57 -9.87 -12.03
N LEU A 15 -1.68 -9.32 -11.20
CA LEU A 15 -1.41 -9.82 -9.85
C LEU A 15 -2.63 -9.73 -8.93
N LEU A 16 -3.58 -8.84 -9.21
CA LEU A 16 -4.84 -8.76 -8.45
C LEU A 16 -5.67 -10.04 -8.58
N TYR A 17 -5.54 -10.78 -9.70
CA TYR A 17 -6.23 -12.07 -9.87
C TYR A 17 -5.74 -13.17 -8.92
N LEU A 18 -4.66 -12.94 -8.19
CA LEU A 18 -4.21 -13.83 -7.10
C LEU A 18 -5.08 -13.70 -5.85
N VAL A 19 -5.79 -12.57 -5.69
CA VAL A 19 -6.72 -12.37 -4.58
C VAL A 19 -7.91 -13.30 -4.78
N PRO A 20 -8.20 -14.19 -3.80
CA PRO A 20 -9.30 -15.17 -3.91
C PRO A 20 -10.65 -14.54 -4.23
N SER A 21 -10.85 -13.30 -3.78
CA SER A 21 -12.09 -12.53 -3.96
C SER A 21 -12.42 -12.16 -5.40
N ILE A 22 -11.41 -12.15 -6.26
CA ILE A 22 -11.58 -11.82 -7.67
C ILE A 22 -11.78 -13.12 -8.45
N LYS A 23 -13.05 -13.48 -8.65
CA LYS A 23 -13.42 -14.67 -9.42
C LYS A 23 -13.21 -14.43 -10.92
N VAL A 24 -12.30 -15.18 -11.51
CA VAL A 24 -12.12 -15.24 -12.97
C VAL A 24 -12.97 -16.39 -13.50
N ASN A 25 -14.09 -16.07 -14.14
CA ASN A 25 -15.00 -17.08 -14.68
C ASN A 25 -14.58 -17.57 -16.08
N ASN A 26 -13.69 -16.83 -16.75
CA ASN A 26 -13.28 -17.09 -18.13
C ASN A 26 -11.88 -17.73 -18.19
N SER A 27 -11.78 -18.90 -18.82
CA SER A 27 -10.51 -19.60 -19.01
C SER A 27 -9.49 -18.82 -19.85
N GLN A 28 -9.98 -17.93 -20.71
CA GLN A 28 -9.14 -17.09 -21.57
C GLN A 28 -8.51 -15.93 -20.81
N GLU A 29 -9.24 -15.31 -19.87
CA GLU A 29 -8.73 -14.26 -18.98
C GLU A 29 -7.64 -14.79 -18.05
N LEU A 30 -7.79 -16.03 -17.56
CA LEU A 30 -6.74 -16.69 -16.78
C LEU A 30 -5.47 -16.89 -17.61
N SER A 31 -5.60 -17.30 -18.86
CA SER A 31 -4.45 -17.47 -19.75
C SER A 31 -3.78 -16.14 -20.07
N GLU A 32 -4.55 -15.06 -20.22
CA GLU A 32 -4.01 -13.71 -20.41
C GLU A 32 -3.29 -13.23 -19.14
N ALA A 33 -3.88 -13.44 -17.96
CA ALA A 33 -3.26 -13.11 -16.69
C ALA A 33 -1.96 -13.88 -16.46
N ALA A 34 -1.92 -15.17 -16.77
CA ALA A 34 -0.71 -15.97 -16.69
C ALA A 34 0.40 -15.43 -17.63
N LYS A 35 0.04 -15.02 -18.85
CA LYS A 35 0.98 -14.37 -19.77
C LYS A 35 1.48 -13.03 -19.23
N GLY A 36 0.59 -12.25 -18.61
CA GLY A 36 0.95 -10.98 -17.97
C GLY A 36 1.87 -11.16 -16.75
N MET A 37 1.66 -12.21 -15.96
CA MET A 37 2.49 -12.56 -14.80
C MET A 37 3.86 -13.11 -15.18
N LEU A 38 4.02 -13.68 -16.39
CA LEU A 38 5.33 -14.09 -16.91
C LEU A 38 6.28 -12.92 -17.15
N PHE A 39 5.81 -11.67 -17.06
CA PHE A 39 6.69 -10.50 -17.00
C PHE A 39 7.76 -10.64 -15.88
N TRP A 40 7.43 -11.28 -14.76
CA TRP A 40 8.35 -11.55 -13.64
C TRP A 40 9.03 -12.93 -13.71
N GLU A 41 9.14 -13.57 -14.88
CA GLU A 41 9.68 -14.93 -14.99
C GLU A 41 11.05 -15.13 -14.35
N ASN A 42 11.91 -14.10 -14.34
CA ASN A 42 13.25 -14.16 -13.73
C ASN A 42 13.22 -14.25 -12.20
N ASP A 43 12.13 -13.80 -11.57
CA ASP A 43 11.93 -13.85 -10.13
C ASP A 43 11.27 -15.16 -9.66
N LEU A 44 10.72 -15.95 -10.59
CA LEU A 44 9.95 -17.16 -10.28
C LEU A 44 10.86 -18.39 -10.23
N SER A 45 10.59 -19.28 -9.28
CA SER A 45 11.32 -20.55 -9.14
C SER A 45 11.09 -21.46 -10.34
N PHE A 46 9.84 -21.55 -10.82
CA PHE A 46 9.45 -22.46 -11.91
C PHE A 46 8.41 -21.82 -12.85
N PRO A 47 8.81 -20.89 -13.73
CA PRO A 47 7.88 -20.12 -14.59
C PRO A 47 6.93 -20.98 -15.43
N LYS A 48 7.42 -22.11 -15.95
CA LYS A 48 6.63 -23.04 -16.79
C LYS A 48 5.45 -23.69 -16.04
N SER A 49 5.53 -23.78 -14.72
CA SER A 49 4.49 -24.40 -13.89
C SER A 49 3.40 -23.43 -13.42
N LEU A 50 3.61 -22.12 -13.60
CA LEU A 50 2.72 -21.06 -13.14
C LEU A 50 1.26 -21.25 -13.58
N GLY A 51 1.03 -21.63 -14.84
CA GLY A 51 -0.34 -21.82 -15.35
C GLY A 51 -1.10 -22.94 -14.63
N ASN A 52 -0.41 -24.03 -14.26
CA ASN A 52 -1.00 -25.15 -13.52
C ASN A 52 -1.21 -24.77 -12.06
N GLU A 53 -0.25 -24.05 -11.48
CA GLU A 53 -0.29 -23.56 -10.12
C GLU A 53 -1.46 -22.58 -9.90
N LEU A 54 -1.66 -21.63 -10.82
CA LEU A 54 -2.78 -20.68 -10.81
C LEU A 54 -4.14 -21.39 -10.84
N ARG A 55 -4.29 -22.42 -11.66
CA ARG A 55 -5.52 -23.23 -11.71
C ARG A 55 -5.77 -23.92 -10.38
N ARG A 56 -4.74 -24.57 -9.82
CA ARG A 56 -4.84 -25.23 -8.51
C ARG A 56 -5.20 -24.25 -7.41
N TRP A 57 -4.57 -23.09 -7.38
CA TRP A 57 -4.85 -22.01 -6.43
C TRP A 57 -6.30 -21.56 -6.49
N GLN A 58 -6.83 -21.29 -7.68
CA GLN A 58 -8.24 -20.92 -7.84
C GLN A 58 -9.18 -22.03 -7.38
N THR A 59 -8.91 -23.28 -7.74
CA THR A 59 -9.73 -24.42 -7.30
C THR A 59 -9.71 -24.56 -5.78
N MET A 60 -8.56 -24.35 -5.13
CA MET A 60 -8.47 -24.40 -3.65
C MET A 60 -9.37 -23.37 -2.98
N TRP A 61 -9.42 -22.15 -3.52
CA TRP A 61 -10.28 -21.09 -2.97
C TRP A 61 -11.75 -21.24 -3.34
N GLN A 62 -12.08 -21.94 -4.43
CA GLN A 62 -13.45 -22.29 -4.78
C GLN A 62 -14.01 -23.41 -3.90
N SER A 63 -13.17 -24.35 -3.45
CA SER A 63 -13.58 -25.44 -2.55
C SER A 63 -13.52 -25.06 -1.08
N ALA A 64 -12.78 -24.01 -0.72
CA ALA A 64 -12.72 -23.50 0.64
C ALA A 64 -14.04 -22.83 1.04
N GLU A 65 -14.77 -23.41 2.00
CA GLU A 65 -15.93 -22.78 2.66
C GLU A 65 -15.55 -21.54 3.51
N LYS A 66 -14.26 -21.26 3.69
CA LYS A 66 -13.76 -20.12 4.46
C LYS A 66 -14.04 -18.80 3.73
N GLU A 67 -14.29 -17.76 4.52
CA GLU A 67 -14.43 -16.40 4.00
C GLU A 67 -13.26 -16.03 3.09
N LEU A 68 -13.63 -15.61 1.88
CA LEU A 68 -12.73 -15.32 0.79
C LEU A 68 -11.85 -14.14 1.19
N GLN A 69 -10.53 -14.32 1.12
CA GLN A 69 -9.61 -13.26 1.55
C GLN A 69 -9.73 -12.08 0.58
N ASN A 70 -10.07 -10.91 1.13
CA ASN A 70 -10.29 -9.67 0.37
C ASN A 70 -8.99 -8.87 0.12
N ASN A 71 -7.85 -9.38 0.59
CA ASN A 71 -6.58 -8.65 0.59
C ASN A 71 -5.41 -9.56 0.17
N LEU A 72 -4.49 -9.02 -0.62
CA LEU A 72 -3.23 -9.66 -1.02
C LEU A 72 -2.40 -10.11 0.19
N LEU A 73 -2.36 -9.31 1.27
CA LEU A 73 -1.61 -9.65 2.48
C LEU A 73 -2.16 -10.91 3.17
N LEU A 74 -3.49 -11.02 3.20
CA LEU A 74 -4.15 -12.19 3.78
C LEU A 74 -4.01 -13.41 2.86
N ALA A 75 -4.04 -13.20 1.55
CA ALA A 75 -3.75 -14.25 0.57
C ALA A 75 -2.30 -14.76 0.70
N LEU A 76 -1.34 -13.88 0.93
CA LEU A 76 0.06 -14.24 1.20
C LEU A 76 0.18 -15.06 2.49
N GLY A 77 -0.48 -14.64 3.57
CA GLY A 77 -0.46 -15.38 4.84
C GLY A 77 -1.12 -16.76 4.78
N ALA A 78 -2.04 -16.97 3.83
CA ALA A 78 -2.68 -18.26 3.58
C ALA A 78 -1.95 -19.11 2.52
N CYS A 79 -0.97 -18.53 1.81
CA CYS A 79 -0.24 -19.19 0.74
C CYS A 79 0.97 -19.94 1.32
N ASP A 80 0.93 -21.26 1.24
CA ASP A 80 2.04 -22.13 1.59
C ASP A 80 3.11 -22.13 0.47
N GLU A 81 4.34 -21.76 0.82
CA GLU A 81 5.46 -21.60 -0.12
C GLU A 81 5.85 -22.93 -0.78
N ASP A 82 5.80 -24.04 -0.04
CA ASP A 82 6.14 -25.36 -0.54
C ASP A 82 5.12 -25.85 -1.58
N THR A 83 3.83 -25.56 -1.36
CA THR A 83 2.75 -25.98 -2.25
C THR A 83 2.60 -25.07 -3.47
N PHE A 84 2.84 -23.76 -3.31
CA PHE A 84 2.65 -22.73 -4.34
C PHE A 84 3.82 -21.73 -4.41
N PRO A 85 5.02 -22.16 -4.84
CA PRO A 85 6.21 -21.33 -4.80
C PRO A 85 6.14 -20.10 -5.74
N ASN A 86 5.56 -20.24 -6.93
CA ASN A 86 5.49 -19.12 -7.87
C ASN A 86 4.42 -18.11 -7.45
N ILE A 87 3.28 -18.58 -6.95
CA ILE A 87 2.21 -17.70 -6.47
C ILE A 87 2.65 -16.99 -5.19
N HIS A 88 3.33 -17.67 -4.28
CA HIS A 88 3.91 -17.03 -3.09
C HIS A 88 4.83 -15.87 -3.49
N ARG A 89 5.74 -16.11 -4.45
CA ARG A 89 6.64 -15.06 -4.97
C ARG A 89 5.88 -13.91 -5.64
N LEU A 90 4.87 -14.21 -6.46
CA LEU A 90 4.06 -13.19 -7.12
C LEU A 90 3.22 -12.38 -6.12
N LEU A 91 2.72 -13.00 -5.04
CA LEU A 91 2.04 -12.31 -3.95
C LEU A 91 2.98 -11.38 -3.19
N LEU A 92 4.23 -11.79 -2.94
CA LEU A 92 5.25 -10.92 -2.37
C LEU A 92 5.51 -9.70 -3.27
N ILE A 93 5.72 -9.94 -4.57
CA ILE A 93 5.90 -8.86 -5.54
C ILE A 93 4.69 -7.92 -5.51
N ALA A 94 3.47 -8.47 -5.56
CA ALA A 94 2.23 -7.69 -5.52
C ALA A 94 2.10 -6.82 -4.26
N CYS A 95 2.48 -7.34 -3.09
CA CYS A 95 2.47 -6.59 -1.84
C CYS A 95 3.54 -5.49 -1.77
N THR A 96 4.65 -5.65 -2.50
CA THR A 96 5.73 -4.65 -2.57
C THR A 96 5.53 -3.59 -3.65
N LEU A 97 4.70 -3.87 -4.67
CA LEU A 97 4.41 -2.92 -5.72
C LEU A 97 3.42 -1.85 -5.21
N PRO A 98 3.66 -0.56 -5.50
CA PRO A 98 2.69 0.49 -5.24
C PRO A 98 1.55 0.41 -6.29
N ILE A 99 0.69 -0.60 -6.18
CA ILE A 99 -0.42 -0.85 -7.12
C ILE A 99 -1.53 0.20 -6.94
N SER A 100 -1.60 0.86 -5.78
CA SER A 100 -2.63 1.87 -5.49
C SER A 100 -2.05 3.25 -5.21
N SER A 101 -2.81 4.29 -5.57
CA SER A 101 -2.48 5.68 -5.22
C SER A 101 -2.67 5.99 -3.74
N ALA A 102 -3.24 5.09 -2.94
CA ALA A 102 -3.63 5.36 -1.56
C ALA A 102 -2.46 5.80 -0.68
N GLU A 103 -1.27 5.22 -0.87
CA GLU A 103 -0.08 5.60 -0.11
C GLU A 103 0.47 6.96 -0.56
N ALA A 104 0.46 7.24 -1.87
CA ALA A 104 0.80 8.56 -2.39
C ALA A 104 -0.19 9.62 -1.90
N GLU A 105 -1.50 9.34 -1.89
CA GLU A 105 -2.54 10.22 -1.38
C GLU A 105 -2.41 10.48 0.11
N ARG A 106 -2.04 9.47 0.90
CA ARG A 106 -1.70 9.62 2.31
C ARG A 106 -0.51 10.58 2.47
N SER A 107 0.57 10.37 1.72
CA SER A 107 1.76 11.23 1.73
C SER A 107 1.45 12.67 1.31
N PHE A 108 0.69 12.87 0.24
CA PHE A 108 0.25 14.20 -0.19
C PHE A 108 -0.67 14.87 0.85
N SER A 109 -1.52 14.11 1.53
CA SER A 109 -2.38 14.62 2.59
C SER A 109 -1.55 15.08 3.81
N LEU A 110 -0.50 14.34 4.17
CA LEU A 110 0.46 14.75 5.19
C LEU A 110 1.21 16.02 4.77
N MET A 111 1.71 16.07 3.53
CA MET A 111 2.40 17.24 3.00
C MET A 111 1.51 18.48 2.99
N LYS A 112 0.22 18.36 2.66
CA LYS A 112 -0.76 19.46 2.72
C LYS A 112 -0.97 19.99 4.14
N ARG A 113 -0.81 19.15 5.18
CA ARG A 113 -0.86 19.59 6.59
C ARG A 113 0.40 20.36 7.01
N ILE A 114 1.56 19.99 6.46
CA ILE A 114 2.85 20.61 6.77
C ILE A 114 3.00 21.94 6.01
N LYS A 115 2.69 21.96 4.71
CA LYS A 115 2.85 23.13 3.82
C LYS A 115 1.48 23.79 3.59
N THR A 116 1.14 24.72 4.48
CA THR A 116 -0.08 25.53 4.40
C THR A 116 0.19 26.90 3.78
N CYS A 117 -0.86 27.60 3.32
CA CYS A 117 -0.74 28.94 2.72
C CYS A 117 -0.11 29.97 3.66
N THR A 118 -0.31 29.82 4.97
CA THR A 118 0.28 30.67 6.02
C THR A 118 1.75 30.36 6.32
N ARG A 119 2.27 29.21 5.83
CA ARG A 119 3.65 28.74 6.00
C ARG A 119 4.42 28.73 4.68
N SER A 120 4.06 29.63 3.76
CA SER A 120 4.61 29.69 2.40
C SER A 120 6.10 30.07 2.33
N THR A 121 6.66 30.66 3.39
CA THR A 121 8.06 31.10 3.47
C THR A 121 9.02 30.07 4.07
N MET A 122 8.55 28.86 4.35
CA MET A 122 9.38 27.79 4.92
C MET A 122 10.43 27.29 3.92
N SER A 123 11.65 27.01 4.39
CA SER A 123 12.70 26.39 3.57
C SER A 123 12.34 24.95 3.17
N GLU A 124 12.84 24.50 2.02
CA GLU A 124 12.63 23.14 1.55
C GLU A 124 13.30 22.09 2.47
N GLU A 125 14.43 22.43 3.09
CA GLU A 125 15.10 21.58 4.10
C GLU A 125 14.16 21.30 5.28
N ARG A 126 13.61 22.36 5.90
CA ARG A 126 12.67 22.22 7.02
C ARG A 126 11.38 21.49 6.60
N PHE A 127 10.93 21.67 5.37
CA PHE A 127 9.77 20.94 4.84
C PHE A 127 10.06 19.43 4.75
N SER A 128 11.21 19.07 4.18
CA SER A 128 11.66 17.68 4.03
C SER A 128 11.78 17.00 5.40
N ASP A 129 12.44 17.65 6.37
CA ASP A 129 12.61 17.10 7.71
C ASP A 129 11.27 16.84 8.41
N LEU A 130 10.33 17.80 8.34
CA LEU A 130 9.00 17.64 8.90
C LEU A 130 8.19 16.55 8.20
N ALA A 131 8.36 16.37 6.89
CA ALA A 131 7.68 15.33 6.14
C ALA A 131 8.15 13.94 6.57
N VAL A 132 9.45 13.75 6.79
CA VAL A 132 10.02 12.51 7.32
C VAL A 132 9.47 12.22 8.72
N ILE A 133 9.47 13.22 9.61
CA ILE A 133 8.92 13.08 10.97
C ILE A 133 7.44 12.68 10.91
N ALA A 134 6.63 13.36 10.11
CA ALA A 134 5.20 13.09 10.01
C ALA A 134 4.86 11.73 9.39
N MET A 135 5.72 11.18 8.52
CA MET A 135 5.53 9.88 7.90
C MET A 135 5.88 8.73 8.86
N HIS A 136 6.96 8.89 9.65
CA HIS A 136 7.46 7.84 10.54
C HIS A 136 6.85 7.88 11.94
N TYR A 137 6.27 9.00 12.37
CA TYR A 137 5.59 9.14 13.65
C TYR A 137 4.08 9.37 13.45
N PRO A 138 3.29 8.30 13.17
CA PRO A 138 1.84 8.40 13.05
C PRO A 138 1.14 8.53 14.41
N GLU A 139 1.89 8.44 15.51
CA GLU A 139 1.37 8.49 16.86
C GLU A 139 0.68 9.84 17.08
N ARG A 140 -0.59 9.78 17.49
CA ARG A 140 -1.37 10.97 17.78
C ARG A 140 -0.94 11.47 19.13
N PHE A 141 -0.14 12.52 19.15
CA PHE A 141 0.12 13.23 20.38
C PHE A 141 -1.20 13.76 20.94
N GLU A 142 -1.46 13.49 22.23
CA GLU A 142 -2.50 14.19 22.98
C GLU A 142 -2.11 15.67 23.06
N VAL A 143 -2.85 16.49 22.31
CA VAL A 143 -2.57 17.93 22.20
C VAL A 143 -2.66 18.58 23.57
N ASP A 144 -3.58 18.12 24.41
CA ASP A 144 -3.81 18.64 25.75
C ASP A 144 -2.61 18.38 26.66
N GLU A 145 -2.02 17.17 26.62
CA GLU A 145 -0.79 16.86 27.38
C GLU A 145 0.39 17.74 26.96
N ILE A 146 0.56 18.00 25.66
CA ILE A 146 1.62 18.89 25.16
C ILE A 146 1.35 20.33 25.62
N CYS A 147 0.11 20.78 25.54
CA CYS A 147 -0.29 22.12 25.99
C CYS A 147 -0.01 22.31 27.49
N GLU A 148 -0.39 21.34 28.32
CA GLU A 148 -0.12 21.37 29.76
C GLU A 148 1.37 21.35 30.07
N ALA A 149 2.15 20.49 29.42
CA ALA A 149 3.60 20.44 29.58
C ALA A 149 4.26 21.77 29.17
N PHE A 150 3.81 22.39 28.07
CA PHE A 150 4.32 23.68 27.61
C PHE A 150 3.99 24.80 28.59
N VAL A 151 2.76 24.86 29.09
CA VAL A 151 2.32 25.83 30.11
C VAL A 151 3.18 25.71 31.37
N LYS A 152 3.38 24.48 31.85
CA LYS A 152 4.19 24.20 33.04
C LYS A 152 5.65 24.63 32.87
N ALA A 153 6.24 24.40 31.69
CA ALA A 153 7.62 24.76 31.40
C ALA A 153 7.81 26.26 31.14
N HIS A 154 6.80 26.95 30.60
CA HIS A 154 6.89 28.36 30.20
C HIS A 154 5.72 29.21 30.74
N PRO A 155 5.65 29.44 32.07
CA PRO A 155 4.51 30.11 32.69
C PRO A 155 4.25 31.54 32.17
N ARG A 156 5.27 32.20 31.61
CA ARG A 156 5.19 33.58 31.10
C ARG A 156 4.83 33.69 29.62
N ARG A 157 4.73 32.56 28.90
CA ARG A 157 4.48 32.52 27.44
C ARG A 157 3.06 32.14 27.08
N LEU A 158 2.19 31.98 28.08
CA LEU A 158 0.76 31.85 27.84
C LEU A 158 0.29 33.08 27.06
N PHE A 159 -0.15 32.86 25.82
CA PHE A 159 -0.96 33.82 25.10
C PHE A 159 -2.17 34.11 25.98
N GLN A 160 -2.13 35.25 26.66
CA GLN A 160 -3.25 35.77 27.42
C GLN A 160 -4.45 35.76 26.47
N ALA A 161 -5.53 35.15 26.91
CA ALA A 161 -6.78 34.98 26.17
C ALA A 161 -7.48 36.33 25.91
N THR A 162 -6.88 37.19 25.09
CA THR A 162 -7.40 38.53 24.77
C THR A 162 -7.77 38.67 23.30
N LEU A 163 -8.01 37.57 22.58
CA LEU A 163 -8.40 37.60 21.16
C LEU A 163 -9.87 37.21 20.92
N PHE A 164 -10.65 36.99 21.98
CA PHE A 164 -12.10 36.81 21.89
C PHE A 164 -12.78 37.55 23.06
N ASP A 165 -12.72 38.88 23.02
CA ASP A 165 -13.74 39.78 23.57
C ASP A 165 -14.32 40.58 22.38
#